data_AF-A0A8T6BFF4-F1
#
_entry.id   AF-A0A8T6BFF4-F1
#
_cell.length_a   1.000
_cell.length_b   1.000
_cell.length_c   1.000
_cell.angle_alpha   90.00
_cell.angle_beta   90.00
_cell.angle_gamma   90.00
#
_symmetry.space_group_name_H-M   'P 1'
#
loop_
_entity.id
_entity.type
_entity.pdbx_description
1 polymer ?
#
loop_
_entity_poly.entity_id
_entity_poly.type
_entity_poly.pdbx_seq_one_letter_code
_entity_poly.pdbx_strand_id
1 'polypeptide(L)'
;GVMLYLVGLGVLLLLGLISDSQTSRAWTPDASAILYEKYWKLHGGVDAISNRADGVGNSLLALGAQYGWQLAGMMLIGAALMRSGWLKGQFSLRHYRRTGFVLVAIGVTINLPAIALQWQLDWAYRWCAFLLQMPRELSAPFQAIGYASLFYGFWPQLSRFKLVLAIACVGRMALTNYLLQTLICTMLFYHLGLFMHFDRLELLAFVIPVWLANILFSVIWLRYFRQGPVEWLWRQLTLRAAGTAISKTSR
;
A
#
# COMPACT_ATOMS: atom_id res chain seq x y z
N GLY A 1 -21.07 0.00 2.67
CA GLY A 1 -19.87 0.04 1.80
C GLY A 1 -19.69 1.42 1.22
N VAL A 2 -20.35 1.72 0.10
CA VAL A 2 -20.25 3.01 -0.61
C VAL A 2 -20.46 4.22 0.31
N MET A 3 -21.54 4.25 1.11
CA MET A 3 -21.80 5.35 2.04
C MET A 3 -20.63 5.62 3.01
N LEU A 4 -20.03 4.58 3.61
CA LEU A 4 -18.86 4.75 4.50
C LEU A 4 -17.65 5.28 3.74
N TYR A 5 -17.45 4.85 2.50
CA TYR A 5 -16.37 5.37 1.66
C TYR A 5 -16.56 6.87 1.38
N LEU A 6 -17.80 7.28 1.08
CA LEU A 6 -18.16 8.68 0.87
C LEU A 6 -18.00 9.53 2.13
N VAL A 7 -18.21 8.97 3.33
CA VAL A 7 -17.92 9.67 4.60
C VAL A 7 -16.44 10.07 4.66
N GLY A 8 -15.51 9.19 4.31
CA GLY A 8 -14.09 9.53 4.29
C GLY A 8 -13.72 10.61 3.27
N LEU A 9 -14.39 10.62 2.10
CA LEU A 9 -14.27 11.74 1.14
C LEU A 9 -14.85 13.04 1.69
N GLY A 10 -15.96 12.96 2.43
CA GLY A 10 -16.55 14.11 3.13
C GLY A 10 -15.62 14.68 4.20
N VAL A 11 -14.90 13.84 4.94
CA VAL A 11 -13.86 14.29 5.89
C VAL A 11 -12.76 15.06 5.17
N LEU A 12 -12.26 14.55 4.03
CA LEU A 12 -11.31 15.28 3.20
C LEU A 12 -11.83 16.65 2.75
N LEU A 13 -13.15 16.76 2.53
CA LEU A 13 -13.78 18.01 2.10
C LEU A 13 -13.81 19.01 3.24
N LEU A 14 -14.22 18.56 4.41
CA LEU A 14 -14.19 19.39 5.60
C LEU A 14 -12.76 19.86 5.91
N LEU A 15 -11.77 18.96 5.86
CA LEU A 15 -10.37 19.32 6.06
C LEU A 15 -9.87 20.31 5.00
N GLY A 16 -10.24 20.12 3.73
CA GLY A 16 -9.93 21.05 2.65
C GLY A 16 -10.64 22.39 2.75
N LEU A 17 -11.81 22.48 3.39
CA LEU A 17 -12.52 23.73 3.60
C LEU A 17 -11.94 24.51 4.79
N ILE A 18 -11.50 23.81 5.82
CA ILE A 18 -10.94 24.38 7.06
C ILE A 18 -9.43 24.65 6.94
N SER A 19 -8.74 24.03 5.98
CA SER A 19 -7.31 24.24 5.79
C SER A 19 -6.99 25.68 5.41
N ASP A 20 -6.04 26.28 6.12
CA ASP A 20 -5.55 27.62 5.80
C ASP A 20 -4.44 27.59 4.74
N SER A 21 -4.01 28.74 4.24
CA SER A 21 -2.91 28.83 3.27
C SER A 21 -1.52 28.59 3.87
N GLN A 22 -1.41 28.46 5.20
CA GLN A 22 -0.15 28.19 5.86
C GLN A 22 0.37 26.80 5.50
N THR A 23 1.57 26.74 4.93
CA THR A 23 2.21 25.48 4.57
C THR A 23 2.65 24.75 5.84
N SER A 24 2.25 23.49 5.97
CA SER A 24 2.77 22.64 7.04
C SER A 24 4.28 22.50 6.90
N ARG A 25 5.01 22.46 8.03
CA ARG A 25 6.46 22.13 8.05
C ARG A 25 6.75 20.76 7.43
N ALA A 26 5.76 19.86 7.38
CA ALA A 26 5.88 18.60 6.66
C ALA A 26 5.82 18.76 5.13
N TRP A 27 5.17 19.81 4.62
CA TRP A 27 5.04 20.09 3.19
C TRP A 27 6.25 20.86 2.65
N THR A 28 6.77 21.80 3.44
CA THR A 28 7.99 22.58 3.13
C THR A 28 8.94 22.52 4.33
N PRO A 29 9.70 21.42 4.49
CA PRO A 29 10.61 21.27 5.61
C PRO A 29 11.78 22.24 5.48
N ASP A 30 12.11 22.90 6.58
CA ASP A 30 13.28 23.77 6.68
C ASP A 30 14.56 22.96 6.94
N ALA A 31 15.72 23.60 6.79
CA ALA A 31 17.01 22.92 6.95
C ALA A 31 17.17 22.27 8.33
N SER A 32 16.60 22.87 9.38
CA SER A 32 16.68 22.30 10.73
C SER A 32 15.85 21.02 10.86
N ALA A 33 14.64 20.99 10.29
CA ALA A 33 13.81 19.79 10.25
C ALA A 33 14.47 18.65 9.48
N ILE A 34 15.12 18.94 8.34
CA ILE A 34 15.84 17.93 7.55
C ILE A 34 17.03 17.37 8.31
N LEU A 35 17.82 18.23 8.98
CA LEU A 35 18.97 17.80 9.78
C LEU A 35 18.53 16.95 10.99
N TYR A 36 17.45 17.38 11.67
CA TYR A 36 16.86 16.60 12.76
C TYR A 36 16.36 15.23 12.28
N GLU A 37 15.67 15.19 11.14
CA GLU A 37 15.20 13.94 10.53
C GLU A 37 16.35 12.99 10.21
N LYS A 38 17.43 13.52 9.62
CA LYS A 38 18.65 12.76 9.36
C LYS A 38 19.26 12.22 10.66
N TYR A 39 19.30 13.04 11.72
CA TYR A 39 19.89 12.65 13.00
C TYR A 39 19.17 11.45 13.63
N TRP A 40 17.86 11.56 13.88
CA TRP A 40 17.11 10.52 14.60
C TRP A 40 16.91 9.24 13.76
N LYS A 41 16.96 9.34 12.42
CA LYS A 41 16.92 8.15 11.56
C LYS A 41 18.21 7.34 11.56
N LEU A 42 19.37 8.00 11.64
CA LEU A 42 20.69 7.35 11.56
C LEU A 42 21.26 6.93 12.92
N HIS A 43 21.03 7.69 13.98
CA HIS A 43 21.70 7.47 15.27
C HIS A 43 20.89 6.61 16.25
N GLY A 44 19.60 6.39 15.99
CA GLY A 44 18.74 5.66 16.92
C GLY A 44 18.56 6.40 18.26
N GLY A 45 18.36 5.65 19.34
CA GLY A 45 18.22 6.21 20.69
C GLY A 45 16.79 6.60 21.09
N VAL A 46 16.66 7.29 22.23
CA VAL A 46 15.37 7.67 22.81
C VAL A 46 14.60 8.61 21.88
N ASP A 47 15.28 9.58 21.26
CA ASP A 47 14.66 10.50 20.29
C ASP A 47 14.13 9.76 19.06
N ALA A 48 14.85 8.74 18.60
CA ALA A 48 14.40 7.93 17.48
C ALA A 48 13.16 7.09 17.84
N ILE A 49 13.06 6.62 19.09
CA ILE A 49 11.90 5.87 19.59
C ILE A 49 10.70 6.81 19.76
N SER A 50 10.89 7.99 20.36
CA SER A 50 9.80 8.96 20.55
C SER A 50 9.23 9.42 19.21
N ASN A 51 10.07 9.81 18.25
CA ASN A 51 9.62 10.20 16.91
C ASN A 51 8.85 9.08 16.18
N ARG A 52 9.25 7.81 16.37
CA ARG A 52 8.53 6.67 15.80
C ARG A 52 7.20 6.43 16.50
N ALA A 53 7.16 6.54 17.83
CA ALA A 53 5.94 6.42 18.62
C ALA A 53 4.92 7.52 18.24
N ASP A 54 5.38 8.76 18.12
CA ASP A 54 4.56 9.88 17.67
C ASP A 54 4.06 9.67 16.23
N GLY A 55 4.93 9.19 15.34
CA GLY A 55 4.56 8.83 13.96
C GLY A 55 3.47 7.74 13.91
N VAL A 56 3.57 6.72 14.76
CA VAL A 56 2.54 5.68 14.90
C VAL A 56 1.24 6.28 15.43
N GLY A 57 1.30 7.11 16.47
CA GLY A 57 0.14 7.80 17.04
C GLY A 57 -0.59 8.65 15.99
N ASN A 58 0.14 9.49 15.26
CA ASN A 58 -0.40 10.31 14.18
C ASN A 58 -1.01 9.46 13.06
N SER A 59 -0.39 8.33 12.71
CA SER A 59 -0.93 7.40 11.71
C SER A 59 -2.22 6.74 12.18
N LEU A 60 -2.34 6.38 13.46
CA LEU A 60 -3.57 5.82 14.04
C LEU A 60 -4.70 6.86 14.11
N LEU A 61 -4.37 8.12 14.43
CA LEU A 61 -5.33 9.21 14.39
C LEU A 61 -5.83 9.47 12.97
N ALA A 62 -4.93 9.52 11.98
CA ALA A 62 -5.29 9.65 10.56
C ALA A 62 -6.13 8.46 10.08
N LEU A 63 -5.80 7.25 10.54
CA LEU A 63 -6.58 6.06 10.29
C LEU A 63 -8.00 6.19 10.88
N GLY A 64 -8.16 6.61 12.12
CA GLY A 64 -9.50 6.77 12.72
C GLY A 64 -10.30 7.91 12.09
N ALA A 65 -9.66 9.06 11.86
CA ALA A 65 -10.32 10.28 11.40
C ALA A 65 -10.73 10.20 9.93
N GLN A 66 -9.87 9.65 9.06
CA GLN A 66 -10.03 9.74 7.61
C GLN A 66 -10.04 8.36 6.93
N TYR A 67 -8.91 7.65 6.97
CA TYR A 67 -8.72 6.45 6.13
C TYR A 67 -9.56 5.25 6.57
N GLY A 68 -9.94 5.18 7.83
CA GLY A 68 -10.69 4.08 8.44
C GLY A 68 -12.08 3.94 7.85
N TRP A 69 -12.73 5.06 7.54
CA TRP A 69 -14.04 5.09 6.86
C TRP A 69 -13.94 4.50 5.44
N GLN A 70 -12.89 4.87 4.71
CA GLN A 70 -12.62 4.37 3.37
C GLN A 70 -12.26 2.88 3.38
N LEU A 71 -11.41 2.45 4.32
CA LEU A 71 -11.04 1.04 4.51
C LEU A 71 -12.26 0.19 4.87
N ALA A 72 -13.06 0.61 5.84
CA ALA A 72 -14.30 -0.06 6.20
C ALA A 72 -15.28 -0.11 5.02
N GLY A 73 -15.39 0.99 4.27
CA GLY A 73 -16.17 1.07 3.03
C GLY A 73 -15.73 0.03 2.00
N MET A 74 -14.43 -0.06 1.72
CA MET A 74 -13.84 -1.01 0.78
C MET A 74 -13.97 -2.47 1.25
N MET A 75 -13.79 -2.75 2.55
CA MET A 75 -13.99 -4.08 3.12
C MET A 75 -15.44 -4.55 2.93
N LEU A 76 -16.42 -3.68 3.17
CA LEU A 76 -17.84 -4.00 2.95
C LEU A 76 -18.18 -4.17 1.47
N ILE A 77 -17.58 -3.37 0.58
CA ILE A 77 -17.72 -3.56 -0.88
C ILE A 77 -17.14 -4.91 -1.28
N GLY A 78 -15.94 -5.27 -0.79
CA GLY A 78 -15.34 -6.58 -1.02
C GLY A 78 -16.20 -7.72 -0.50
N ALA A 79 -16.79 -7.58 0.70
CA ALA A 79 -17.72 -8.56 1.26
C ALA A 79 -18.97 -8.73 0.38
N ALA A 80 -19.54 -7.64 -0.14
CA ALA A 80 -20.66 -7.70 -1.07
C ALA A 80 -20.28 -8.40 -2.39
N LEU A 81 -19.11 -8.07 -2.96
CA LEU A 81 -18.59 -8.74 -4.16
C LEU A 81 -18.33 -10.23 -3.93
N MET A 82 -17.85 -10.61 -2.75
CA MET A 82 -17.69 -12.02 -2.36
C MET A 82 -19.03 -12.75 -2.24
N ARG A 83 -20.04 -12.12 -1.62
CA ARG A 83 -21.39 -12.70 -1.49
C ARG A 83 -22.09 -12.85 -2.83
N SER A 84 -21.90 -11.89 -3.75
CA SER A 84 -22.46 -11.95 -5.10
C SER A 84 -21.84 -13.04 -5.99
N GLY A 85 -20.76 -13.70 -5.54
CA GLY A 85 -20.02 -14.66 -6.35
C GLY A 85 -19.03 -14.01 -7.33
N TRP A 86 -18.98 -12.68 -7.40
CA TRP A 86 -18.08 -11.95 -8.28
C TRP A 86 -16.60 -12.16 -7.91
N LEU A 87 -16.24 -12.15 -6.62
CA LEU A 87 -14.87 -12.53 -6.22
C LEU A 87 -14.64 -14.05 -6.18
N LYS A 88 -15.69 -14.85 -6.41
CA LYS A 88 -15.58 -16.31 -6.54
C LYS A 88 -15.32 -16.76 -7.98
N GLY A 89 -15.23 -15.82 -8.94
CA GLY A 89 -15.00 -16.15 -10.35
C GLY A 89 -16.21 -16.74 -11.07
N GLN A 90 -17.43 -16.56 -10.55
CA GLN A 90 -18.64 -17.19 -11.11
C GLN A 90 -19.17 -16.49 -12.37
N PHE A 91 -18.62 -15.31 -12.71
CA PHE A 91 -19.03 -14.53 -13.88
C PHE A 91 -18.18 -14.88 -15.11
N SER A 92 -18.67 -14.54 -16.30
CA SER A 92 -17.94 -14.82 -17.54
C SER A 92 -16.63 -14.00 -17.66
N LEU A 93 -15.61 -14.56 -18.32
CA LEU A 93 -14.35 -13.84 -18.58
C LEU A 93 -14.57 -12.54 -19.37
N ARG A 94 -15.55 -12.52 -20.28
CA ARG A 94 -15.91 -11.31 -21.05
C ARG A 94 -16.45 -10.21 -20.14
N HIS A 95 -17.24 -10.56 -19.13
CA HIS A 95 -17.70 -9.62 -18.12
C HIS A 95 -16.52 -9.00 -17.38
N TYR A 96 -15.61 -9.81 -16.85
CA TYR A 96 -14.42 -9.31 -16.13
C TYR A 96 -13.53 -8.40 -16.98
N ARG A 97 -13.31 -8.73 -18.25
CA ARG A 97 -12.52 -7.88 -19.16
C ARG A 97 -13.20 -6.54 -19.40
N ARG A 98 -14.50 -6.56 -19.75
CA ARG A 98 -15.26 -5.33 -20.03
C ARG A 98 -15.36 -4.45 -18.78
N THR A 99 -15.76 -5.02 -17.66
CA THR A 99 -15.86 -4.31 -16.37
C THR A 99 -14.49 -3.74 -15.98
N GLY A 100 -13.42 -4.52 -16.15
CA GLY A 100 -12.06 -4.09 -15.86
C GLY A 100 -11.63 -2.86 -16.65
N PHE A 101 -11.76 -2.90 -17.99
CA PHE A 101 -11.41 -1.75 -18.84
C PHE A 101 -12.25 -0.52 -18.56
N VAL A 102 -13.57 -0.68 -18.35
CA VAL A 102 -14.47 0.44 -18.05
C VAL A 102 -14.10 1.10 -16.73
N LEU A 103 -13.90 0.32 -15.67
CA LEU A 103 -13.59 0.86 -14.34
C LEU A 103 -12.20 1.50 -14.29
N VAL A 104 -11.20 0.92 -14.96
CA VAL A 104 -9.87 1.55 -15.10
C VAL A 104 -9.98 2.86 -15.88
N ALA A 105 -10.71 2.89 -16.99
CA ALA A 105 -10.92 4.11 -17.77
C ALA A 105 -11.61 5.21 -16.94
N ILE A 106 -12.64 4.86 -16.15
CA ILE A 106 -13.29 5.79 -15.21
C ILE A 106 -12.28 6.30 -14.18
N GLY A 107 -11.49 5.40 -13.58
CA GLY A 107 -10.47 5.78 -12.60
C GLY A 107 -9.43 6.75 -13.17
N VAL A 108 -8.92 6.46 -14.37
CA VAL A 108 -7.93 7.30 -15.06
C VAL A 108 -8.52 8.65 -15.47
N THR A 109 -9.74 8.69 -15.99
CA THR A 109 -10.41 9.94 -16.38
C THR A 109 -10.72 10.85 -15.20
N ILE A 110 -10.94 10.30 -14.00
CA ILE A 110 -11.07 11.09 -12.76
C ILE A 110 -9.70 11.60 -12.30
N ASN A 111 -8.66 10.76 -12.37
CA ASN A 111 -7.36 11.03 -11.75
C ASN A 111 -6.47 11.97 -12.59
N LEU A 112 -6.46 11.82 -13.92
CA LEU A 112 -5.60 12.61 -14.82
C LEU A 112 -5.84 14.13 -14.71
N PRO A 113 -7.08 14.65 -14.77
CA PRO A 113 -7.33 16.08 -14.61
C PRO A 113 -6.89 16.60 -13.24
N ALA A 114 -7.05 15.79 -12.19
CA ALA A 114 -6.64 16.17 -10.84
C ALA A 114 -5.12 16.28 -10.70
N ILE A 115 -4.36 15.39 -11.35
CA ILE A 115 -2.89 15.49 -11.41
C ILE A 115 -2.47 16.70 -12.24
N ALA A 116 -3.09 16.92 -13.41
CA ALA A 116 -2.79 18.09 -14.24
C ALA A 116 -3.04 19.41 -13.50
N LEU A 117 -4.12 19.48 -12.70
CA LEU A 117 -4.42 20.63 -11.87
C LEU A 117 -3.44 20.80 -10.71
N GLN A 118 -3.02 19.70 -10.04
CA GLN A 118 -1.98 19.76 -9.01
C GLN A 118 -0.66 20.30 -9.57
N TRP A 119 -0.31 19.91 -10.80
CA TRP A 119 0.85 20.40 -11.51
C TRP A 119 0.76 21.90 -11.83
N GLN A 120 -0.38 22.35 -12.35
CA GLN A 120 -0.62 23.78 -12.67
C GLN A 120 -0.64 24.69 -11.43
N LEU A 121 -0.95 24.12 -10.26
CA LEU A 121 -0.99 24.84 -8.99
C LEU A 121 0.32 24.73 -8.20
N ASP A 122 1.42 24.30 -8.84
CA ASP A 122 2.74 24.13 -8.21
C ASP A 122 2.71 23.33 -6.91
N TRP A 123 1.80 22.36 -6.81
CA TRP A 123 1.61 21.55 -5.61
C TRP A 123 1.32 22.39 -4.34
N ALA A 124 0.65 23.54 -4.50
CA ALA A 124 0.30 24.42 -3.39
C ALA A 124 -0.51 23.69 -2.30
N TYR A 125 -0.05 23.79 -1.04
CA TYR A 125 -0.61 23.07 0.10
C TYR A 125 -2.13 23.23 0.23
N ARG A 126 -2.64 24.47 0.09
CA ARG A 126 -4.06 24.81 0.21
C ARG A 126 -4.98 23.89 -0.60
N TRP A 127 -4.59 23.61 -1.85
CA TRP A 127 -5.40 22.84 -2.80
C TRP A 127 -5.01 21.36 -2.82
N CYS A 128 -3.71 21.09 -2.75
CA CYS A 128 -3.17 19.75 -2.99
C CYS A 128 -3.20 18.85 -1.76
N ALA A 129 -3.21 19.41 -0.54
CA ALA A 129 -3.15 18.61 0.67
C ALA A 129 -4.44 17.81 0.94
N PHE A 130 -5.61 18.33 0.53
CA PHE A 130 -6.90 17.71 0.85
C PHE A 130 -7.88 17.71 -0.35
N LEU A 131 -8.14 18.88 -0.96
CA LEU A 131 -9.17 19.00 -2.00
C LEU A 131 -8.83 18.18 -3.25
N LEU A 132 -7.61 18.33 -3.78
CA LEU A 132 -7.16 17.58 -4.95
C LEU A 132 -6.72 16.14 -4.61
N GLN A 133 -6.74 15.77 -3.33
CA GLN A 133 -6.63 14.36 -2.93
C GLN A 133 -7.95 13.61 -3.18
N MET A 134 -9.11 14.27 -3.13
CA MET A 134 -10.39 13.58 -3.30
C MET A 134 -10.58 12.88 -4.65
N PRO A 135 -10.22 13.47 -5.81
CA PRO A 135 -10.38 12.75 -7.07
C PRO A 135 -9.50 11.49 -7.10
N ARG A 136 -8.31 11.55 -6.48
CA ARG A 136 -7.44 10.38 -6.31
C ARG A 136 -8.14 9.30 -5.49
N GLU A 137 -8.66 9.66 -4.31
CA GLU A 137 -9.37 8.70 -3.45
C GLU A 137 -10.65 8.18 -4.11
N LEU A 138 -11.44 9.04 -4.75
CA LEU A 138 -12.65 8.64 -5.48
C LEU A 138 -12.32 7.68 -6.63
N SER A 139 -11.20 7.89 -7.33
CA SER A 139 -10.75 7.01 -8.40
C SER A 139 -10.26 5.65 -7.90
N ALA A 140 -9.80 5.55 -6.64
CA ALA A 140 -9.10 4.38 -6.13
C ALA A 140 -9.95 3.10 -6.10
N PRO A 141 -11.23 3.10 -5.64
CA PRO A 141 -12.09 1.91 -5.72
C PRO A 141 -12.32 1.42 -7.15
N PHE A 142 -12.52 2.34 -8.10
CA PHE A 142 -12.71 1.99 -9.50
C PHE A 142 -11.46 1.31 -10.08
N GLN A 143 -10.28 1.89 -9.83
CA GLN A 143 -9.02 1.29 -10.28
C GLN A 143 -8.74 -0.05 -9.59
N ALA A 144 -8.96 -0.16 -8.29
CA ALA A 144 -8.73 -1.39 -7.53
C ALA A 144 -9.62 -2.55 -8.03
N ILE A 145 -10.93 -2.30 -8.17
CA ILE A 145 -11.88 -3.30 -8.71
C ILE A 145 -11.58 -3.55 -10.20
N GLY A 146 -11.21 -2.51 -10.94
CA GLY A 146 -10.83 -2.61 -12.35
C GLY A 146 -9.63 -3.52 -12.59
N TYR A 147 -8.53 -3.31 -11.85
CA TYR A 147 -7.34 -4.16 -11.92
C TYR A 147 -7.65 -5.59 -11.47
N ALA A 148 -8.37 -5.78 -10.35
CA ALA A 148 -8.80 -7.11 -9.93
C ALA A 148 -9.62 -7.81 -11.03
N SER A 149 -10.54 -7.10 -11.66
CA SER A 149 -11.36 -7.62 -12.77
C SER A 149 -10.50 -8.01 -13.96
N LEU A 150 -9.51 -7.21 -14.36
CA LEU A 150 -8.60 -7.55 -15.44
C LEU A 150 -7.75 -8.79 -15.11
N PHE A 151 -7.25 -8.91 -13.88
CA PHE A 151 -6.52 -10.10 -13.44
C PHE A 151 -7.40 -11.36 -13.54
N TYR A 152 -8.66 -11.32 -13.10
CA TYR A 152 -9.59 -12.45 -13.26
C TYR A 152 -9.88 -12.75 -14.73
N GLY A 153 -10.14 -11.72 -15.54
CA GLY A 153 -10.51 -11.87 -16.96
C GLY A 153 -9.39 -12.44 -17.85
N PHE A 154 -8.13 -12.21 -17.49
CA PHE A 154 -6.96 -12.70 -18.23
C PHE A 154 -6.19 -13.80 -17.49
N TRP A 155 -6.67 -14.27 -16.34
CA TRP A 155 -6.00 -15.30 -15.55
C TRP A 155 -5.59 -16.56 -16.33
N PRO A 156 -6.41 -17.13 -17.24
CA PRO A 156 -6.02 -18.31 -18.03
C PRO A 156 -4.80 -18.09 -18.93
N GLN A 157 -4.55 -16.84 -19.33
CA GLN A 157 -3.38 -16.44 -20.10
C GLN A 157 -2.20 -16.13 -19.18
N LEU A 158 -2.43 -15.36 -18.11
CA LEU A 158 -1.37 -14.95 -17.18
C LEU A 158 -0.72 -16.13 -16.46
N SER A 159 -1.50 -17.14 -16.05
CA SER A 159 -1.00 -18.30 -15.30
C SER A 159 0.00 -19.16 -16.07
N ARG A 160 0.10 -18.98 -17.39
CA ARG A 160 1.09 -19.68 -18.24
C ARG A 160 2.49 -19.09 -18.15
N PHE A 161 2.62 -17.84 -17.71
CA PHE A 161 3.91 -17.17 -17.64
C PHE A 161 4.64 -17.52 -16.34
N LYS A 162 5.89 -17.99 -16.47
CA LYS A 162 6.76 -18.32 -15.32
C LYS A 162 6.97 -17.13 -14.39
N LEU A 163 7.03 -15.91 -14.93
CA LEU A 163 7.17 -14.69 -14.13
C LEU A 163 5.95 -14.46 -13.23
N VAL A 164 4.73 -14.69 -13.73
CA VAL A 164 3.49 -14.56 -12.93
C VAL A 164 3.50 -15.57 -11.79
N LEU A 165 3.93 -16.80 -12.05
CA LEU A 165 4.08 -17.82 -11.00
C LEU A 165 5.16 -17.45 -9.97
N ALA A 166 6.27 -16.83 -10.41
CA ALA A 166 7.30 -16.33 -9.52
C ALA A 166 6.79 -15.16 -8.63
N ILE A 167 6.00 -14.25 -9.17
CA ILE A 167 5.34 -13.19 -8.40
C ILE A 167 4.30 -13.78 -7.44
N ALA A 168 3.59 -14.84 -7.83
CA ALA A 168 2.68 -15.55 -6.93
C ALA A 168 3.41 -16.15 -5.72
N CYS A 169 4.67 -16.61 -5.87
CA CYS A 169 5.50 -17.02 -4.74
C CYS A 169 5.73 -15.88 -3.75
N VAL A 170 5.98 -14.66 -4.22
CA VAL A 170 6.13 -13.47 -3.36
C VAL A 170 4.84 -13.21 -2.57
N GLY A 171 3.68 -13.32 -3.23
CA GLY A 171 2.38 -13.15 -2.58
C GLY A 171 2.07 -14.20 -1.50
N ARG A 172 2.59 -15.43 -1.64
CA ARG A 172 2.49 -16.48 -0.61
C ARG A 172 3.37 -16.23 0.62
N MET A 173 4.33 -15.31 0.50
CA MET A 173 5.28 -14.92 1.55
C MET A 173 5.19 -13.41 1.82
N ALA A 174 3.99 -12.83 1.76
CA ALA A 174 3.79 -11.38 1.83
C ALA A 174 4.36 -10.73 3.10
N LEU A 175 4.21 -11.36 4.27
CA LEU A 175 4.71 -10.83 5.55
C LEU A 175 6.23 -10.96 5.63
N THR A 176 6.78 -12.11 5.22
CA THR A 176 8.22 -12.30 5.15
C THR A 176 8.87 -11.30 4.19
N ASN A 177 8.31 -11.12 3.00
CA ASN A 177 8.85 -10.19 2.00
C ASN A 177 8.73 -8.72 2.43
N TYR A 178 7.64 -8.35 3.12
CA TYR A 178 7.51 -7.02 3.71
C TYR A 178 8.65 -6.72 4.70
N LEU A 179 8.95 -7.67 5.59
CA LEU A 179 10.04 -7.53 6.55
C LEU A 179 11.43 -7.60 5.88
N LEU A 180 11.60 -8.48 4.90
CA LEU A 180 12.84 -8.58 4.12
C LEU A 180 13.14 -7.29 3.37
N GLN A 181 12.14 -6.72 2.67
CA GLN A 181 12.27 -5.43 2.00
C GLN A 181 12.59 -4.32 3.00
N THR A 182 11.92 -4.30 4.16
CA THR A 182 12.21 -3.34 5.22
C THR A 182 13.67 -3.47 5.67
N LEU A 183 14.12 -4.69 5.96
CA LEU A 183 15.50 -4.97 6.37
C LEU A 183 16.52 -4.51 5.33
N ILE A 184 16.30 -4.83 4.05
CA ILE A 184 17.16 -4.41 2.94
C ILE A 184 17.22 -2.89 2.89
N CYS A 185 16.08 -2.20 2.86
CA CYS A 185 16.04 -0.74 2.78
C CYS A 185 16.65 -0.06 4.02
N THR A 186 16.37 -0.53 5.23
CA THR A 186 16.97 0.05 6.45
C THR A 186 18.47 -0.19 6.53
N MET A 187 18.95 -1.35 6.06
CA MET A 187 20.38 -1.64 5.99
C MET A 187 21.06 -0.70 4.98
N LEU A 188 20.55 -0.63 3.76
CA LEU A 188 21.08 0.23 2.70
C LEU A 188 21.08 1.71 3.11
N PHE A 189 19.92 2.24 3.50
CA PHE A 189 19.78 3.68 3.73
C PHE A 189 20.29 4.11 5.12
N TYR A 190 20.00 3.37 6.19
CA TYR A 190 20.36 3.83 7.53
C TYR A 190 21.74 3.35 7.99
N HIS A 191 22.21 2.19 7.54
CA HIS A 191 23.45 1.59 8.07
C HIS A 191 24.63 1.72 7.09
N LEU A 192 24.37 1.65 5.78
CA LEU A 192 25.41 1.85 4.75
C LEU A 192 25.53 3.32 4.30
N GLY A 193 24.85 4.25 4.98
CA GLY A 193 25.02 5.69 4.75
C GLY A 193 24.40 6.21 3.45
N LEU A 194 23.49 5.47 2.80
CA LEU A 194 22.85 5.91 1.55
C LEU A 194 21.69 6.91 1.76
N PHE A 195 21.38 7.29 3.01
CA PHE A 195 20.29 8.20 3.34
C PHE A 195 20.50 9.60 2.76
N MET A 196 19.50 10.13 2.03
CA MET A 196 19.52 11.48 1.41
C MET A 196 20.61 11.69 0.34
N HIS A 197 21.09 10.61 -0.29
CA HIS A 197 22.10 10.69 -1.36
C HIS A 197 21.55 10.55 -2.79
N PHE A 198 20.28 10.17 -2.95
CA PHE A 198 19.71 9.83 -4.25
C PHE A 198 18.46 10.65 -4.56
N ASP A 199 18.27 10.96 -5.83
CA ASP A 199 17.05 11.59 -6.32
C ASP A 199 15.88 10.58 -6.46
N ARG A 200 14.71 11.07 -6.90
CA ARG A 200 13.51 10.22 -7.05
C ARG A 200 13.64 9.15 -8.14
N LEU A 201 14.35 9.44 -9.24
CA LEU A 201 14.53 8.51 -10.35
C LEU A 201 15.56 7.42 -10.00
N GLU A 202 16.63 7.80 -9.30
CA GLU A 202 17.63 6.87 -8.77
C GLU A 202 17.01 5.94 -7.73
N LEU A 203 16.17 6.46 -6.82
CA LEU A 203 15.41 5.63 -5.88
C LEU A 203 14.45 4.66 -6.59
N LEU A 204 13.88 5.04 -7.74
CA LEU A 204 13.08 4.13 -8.56
C LEU A 204 13.93 2.99 -9.13
N ALA A 205 15.19 3.26 -9.48
CA ALA A 205 16.12 2.23 -9.93
C ALA A 205 16.42 1.18 -8.85
N PHE A 206 16.46 1.58 -7.56
CA PHE A 206 16.62 0.64 -6.43
C PHE A 206 15.46 -0.34 -6.26
N VAL A 207 14.27 -0.04 -6.78
CA VAL A 207 13.11 -0.95 -6.71
C VAL A 207 13.40 -2.27 -7.44
N ILE A 208 14.07 -2.20 -8.59
CA ILE A 208 14.36 -3.37 -9.44
C ILE A 208 15.20 -4.44 -8.71
N PRO A 209 16.39 -4.13 -8.16
CA PRO A 209 17.19 -5.13 -7.45
C PRO A 209 16.51 -5.61 -6.16
N VAL A 210 15.80 -4.74 -5.43
CA VAL A 210 15.06 -5.14 -4.22
C VAL A 210 13.95 -6.14 -4.57
N TRP A 211 13.19 -5.88 -5.64
CA TRP A 211 12.17 -6.81 -6.13
C TRP A 211 12.78 -8.12 -6.62
N LEU A 212 13.89 -8.05 -7.36
CA LEU A 212 14.58 -9.25 -7.81
C LEU A 212 15.03 -10.12 -6.63
N ALA A 213 15.59 -9.51 -5.58
CA ALA A 213 15.96 -10.21 -4.36
C ALA A 213 14.75 -10.88 -3.68
N ASN A 214 13.62 -10.18 -3.55
CA ASN A 214 12.39 -10.74 -2.97
C ASN A 214 11.81 -11.89 -3.80
N ILE A 215 11.80 -11.76 -5.13
CA ILE A 215 11.31 -12.80 -6.05
C ILE A 215 12.22 -14.04 -5.97
N LEU A 216 13.54 -13.86 -6.08
CA LEU A 216 14.49 -14.96 -6.01
C LEU A 216 14.41 -15.68 -4.67
N PHE A 217 14.42 -14.92 -3.57
CA PHE A 217 14.26 -15.47 -2.23
C PHE A 217 12.97 -16.28 -2.10
N SER A 218 11.83 -15.72 -2.52
CA SER A 218 10.53 -16.39 -2.43
C SER A 218 10.45 -17.66 -3.27
N VAL A 219 10.98 -17.63 -4.50
CA VAL A 219 10.98 -18.79 -5.40
C VAL A 219 11.90 -19.89 -4.87
N ILE A 220 13.09 -19.55 -4.39
CA ILE A 220 14.04 -20.53 -3.84
C ILE A 220 13.47 -21.10 -2.55
N TRP A 221 12.98 -20.26 -1.63
CA TRP A 221 12.43 -20.69 -0.35
C TRP A 221 11.26 -21.66 -0.53
N LEU A 222 10.30 -21.34 -1.40
CA LEU A 222 9.12 -22.18 -1.61
C LEU A 222 9.38 -23.48 -2.38
N ARG A 223 10.60 -23.69 -2.91
CA ARG A 223 11.02 -25.01 -3.40
C ARG A 223 11.31 -25.99 -2.27
N TYR A 224 11.77 -25.50 -1.12
CA TYR A 224 12.14 -26.31 0.03
C TYR A 224 11.08 -26.30 1.12
N PHE A 225 10.37 -25.17 1.31
CA PHE A 225 9.40 -24.97 2.38
C PHE A 225 8.00 -24.65 1.84
N ARG A 226 6.96 -25.02 2.58
CA ARG A 226 5.57 -24.81 2.14
C ARG A 226 5.02 -23.41 2.37
N GLN A 227 5.69 -22.61 3.20
CA GLN A 227 5.24 -21.28 3.64
C GLN A 227 6.44 -20.43 4.02
N GLY A 228 6.27 -19.11 4.07
CA GLY A 228 7.34 -18.22 4.51
C GLY A 228 7.63 -18.37 6.01
N PRO A 229 8.86 -18.06 6.44
CA PRO A 229 9.32 -18.26 7.82
C PRO A 229 8.51 -17.44 8.82
N VAL A 230 8.17 -16.18 8.48
CA VAL A 230 7.43 -15.30 9.38
C VAL A 230 5.94 -15.66 9.38
N GLU A 231 5.38 -16.05 8.24
CA GLU A 231 4.02 -16.58 8.15
C GLU A 231 3.85 -17.82 9.01
N TRP A 232 4.83 -18.73 8.99
CA TRP A 232 4.85 -19.89 9.87
C TRP A 232 4.84 -19.47 11.34
N LEU A 233 5.75 -18.58 11.74
CA LEU A 233 5.84 -18.09 13.11
C LEU A 233 4.53 -17.45 13.56
N TRP A 234 3.96 -16.60 12.73
CA TRP A 234 2.68 -15.93 12.98
C TRP A 234 1.54 -16.93 13.18
N ARG A 235 1.48 -17.97 12.33
CA ARG A 235 0.49 -19.04 12.47
C ARG A 235 0.67 -19.81 13.78
N GLN A 236 1.91 -20.12 14.17
CA GLN A 236 2.17 -20.80 15.45
C GLN A 236 1.73 -19.96 16.66
N LEU A 237 2.05 -18.66 16.66
CA LEU A 237 1.65 -17.74 17.71
C LEU A 237 0.12 -17.64 17.81
N THR A 238 -0.55 -17.51 16.66
CA THR A 238 -2.02 -17.43 16.60
C THR A 238 -2.68 -18.71 17.13
N LEU A 239 -2.18 -19.89 16.73
CA LEU A 239 -2.73 -21.17 17.19
C LEU A 239 -2.56 -21.37 18.70
N ARG A 240 -1.40 -20.97 19.25
CA ARG A 240 -1.15 -21.01 20.70
C ARG A 240 -2.04 -20.04 21.46
N ALA A 241 -2.18 -18.81 20.98
CA ALA A 241 -3.06 -17.82 21.59
C ALA A 241 -4.54 -18.25 21.55
N ALA A 242 -4.95 -18.96 20.49
CA ALA A 242 -6.30 -19.51 20.37
C ALA A 242 -6.53 -20.83 21.14
N GLY A 243 -5.53 -21.36 21.84
CA GLY A 243 -5.65 -22.60 22.62
C GLY A 243 -5.75 -23.89 21.78
N THR A 244 -5.43 -23.84 20.49
CA THR A 244 -5.54 -24.99 19.57
C THR A 244 -4.24 -25.81 19.53
N ALA A 245 -4.37 -27.14 19.53
CA ALA A 245 -3.21 -28.04 19.48
C ALA A 245 -2.45 -27.91 18.15
N ILE A 246 -1.14 -27.68 18.22
CA ILE A 246 -0.29 -27.55 17.04
C ILE A 246 -0.12 -28.93 16.38
N SER A 247 -0.66 -29.10 15.16
CA SER A 247 -0.39 -30.29 14.36
C SER A 247 1.08 -30.35 13.90
N LYS A 248 1.71 -31.52 14.04
CA LYS A 248 3.09 -31.82 13.63
C LYS A 248 3.36 -31.64 12.12
N THR A 249 2.32 -31.46 11.31
CA THR A 249 2.37 -31.28 9.84
C THR A 249 2.67 -29.85 9.39
N SER A 250 3.00 -28.95 10.31
CA SER A 250 3.22 -27.52 10.05
C SER A 250 4.65 -27.14 9.65
N ARG A 251 5.57 -28.11 9.50
CA ARG A 251 6.93 -27.89 8.97
C ARG A 251 6.96 -27.97 7.45
#